data_AF-A0A101E2X9-F1
#
_entry.id   AF-A0A101E2X9-F1
#
_cell.length_a   1.000
_cell.length_b   1.000
_cell.length_c   1.000
_cell.angle_alpha   90.00
_cell.angle_beta   90.00
_cell.angle_gamma   90.00
#
_symmetry.space_group_name_H-M   'P 1'
#
loop_
_entity.id
_entity.type
_entity.pdbx_description
1 polymer ?
#
loop_
_entity_poly.entity_id
_entity_poly.type
_entity_poly.pdbx_seq_one_letter_code
_entity_poly.pdbx_strand_id
1 'polypeptide(L)'
;MPTNYVILTALNYFFEVITWLILIRVILSLLRMENMSNPISRFVIVTTEPLLEPFRRLQFMSSFGRNLMIDFSPVFAILVIQYVVRPLVFQLVLWLMR
;
A
#
# COMPACT_ATOMS: atom_id res chain seq x y z
N MET A 1 -4.27 -8.50 -30.59
CA MET A 1 -3.38 -8.00 -29.52
C MET A 1 -3.98 -8.27 -28.12
N PRO A 2 -4.22 -9.54 -27.72
CA PRO A 2 -4.79 -9.86 -26.40
C PRO A 2 -3.79 -9.69 -25.23
N THR A 3 -2.48 -9.72 -25.51
CA THR A 3 -1.41 -9.69 -24.49
C THR A 3 -1.42 -8.41 -23.66
N ASN A 4 -1.67 -7.26 -24.28
CA ASN A 4 -1.72 -5.97 -23.59
C ASN A 4 -2.86 -5.94 -22.55
N TYR A 5 -3.99 -6.58 -22.85
CA TYR A 5 -5.13 -6.63 -21.93
C TYR A 5 -4.84 -7.51 -20.71
N VAL A 6 -4.18 -8.66 -20.91
CA VAL A 6 -3.80 -9.56 -19.80
C VAL A 6 -2.84 -8.86 -18.84
N ILE A 7 -1.84 -8.15 -19.36
CA ILE A 7 -0.85 -7.43 -18.55
C ILE A 7 -1.53 -6.30 -17.74
N LEU A 8 -2.35 -5.47 -18.38
CA LEU A 8 -3.03 -4.36 -17.70
C LEU A 8 -4.00 -4.88 -16.63
N THR A 9 -4.69 -5.99 -16.90
CA THR A 9 -5.59 -6.63 -15.93
C THR A 9 -4.81 -7.21 -14.74
N ALA A 10 -3.67 -7.86 -14.98
CA ALA A 10 -2.82 -8.38 -13.90
C ALA A 10 -2.28 -7.24 -13.02
N LEU A 11 -1.83 -6.12 -13.63
CA LEU A 11 -1.42 -4.94 -12.89
C LEU A 11 -2.57 -4.34 -12.08
N ASN A 12 -3.78 -4.32 -12.64
CA ASN A 12 -4.96 -3.84 -11.93
C ASN A 12 -5.19 -4.63 -10.63
N TYR A 13 -5.25 -5.96 -10.74
CA TYR A 13 -5.42 -6.83 -9.57
C TYR A 13 -4.26 -6.71 -8.59
N PHE A 14 -3.03 -6.57 -9.06
CA PHE A 14 -1.87 -6.38 -8.20
C PHE A 14 -2.02 -5.15 -7.29
N PHE A 15 -2.39 -3.99 -7.84
CA PHE A 15 -2.61 -2.78 -7.04
C PHE A 15 -3.84 -2.87 -6.13
N GLU A 16 -4.91 -3.55 -6.57
CA GLU A 16 -6.08 -3.82 -5.74
C GLU A 16 -5.71 -4.68 -4.52
N VAL A 17 -4.98 -5.78 -4.72
CA VAL A 17 -4.52 -6.66 -3.63
C VAL A 17 -3.67 -5.88 -2.63
N ILE A 18 -2.71 -5.07 -3.09
CA ILE A 18 -1.90 -4.22 -2.21
C ILE A 18 -2.79 -3.27 -1.39
N THR A 19 -3.76 -2.65 -2.03
CA THR A 19 -4.67 -1.70 -1.37
C THR A 19 -5.52 -2.40 -0.32
N TRP A 20 -6.07 -3.57 -0.64
CA TRP A 20 -6.80 -4.38 0.32
C TRP A 20 -5.93 -4.84 1.49
N LEU A 21 -4.67 -5.23 1.25
CA LEU A 21 -3.75 -5.59 2.34
C LEU A 21 -3.51 -4.40 3.28
N ILE A 22 -3.33 -3.18 2.75
CA ILE A 22 -3.16 -1.98 3.57
C ILE A 22 -4.47 -1.66 4.32
N LEU A 23 -5.63 -1.80 3.69
CA LEU A 23 -6.93 -1.63 4.37
C LEU A 23 -7.13 -2.66 5.49
N ILE A 24 -6.78 -3.91 5.26
CA ILE A 24 -6.81 -4.97 6.29
C ILE A 24 -5.86 -4.59 7.43
N ARG A 25 -4.67 -4.05 7.14
CA ARG A 25 -3.75 -3.56 8.18
C ARG A 25 -4.39 -2.48 9.05
N VAL A 26 -5.14 -1.55 8.46
CA VAL A 26 -5.91 -0.54 9.21
C VAL A 26 -6.98 -1.19 10.08
N ILE A 27 -7.75 -2.14 9.55
CA ILE A 27 -8.80 -2.85 10.30
C ILE A 27 -8.18 -3.63 11.48
N LEU A 28 -7.06 -4.34 11.26
CA LEU A 28 -6.34 -5.07 12.30
C LEU A 28 -5.86 -4.14 13.42
N SER A 29 -5.37 -2.95 13.07
CA SER A 29 -4.97 -1.92 14.04
C SER A 29 -6.18 -1.39 14.83
N LEU A 30 -7.29 -1.06 14.15
CA LEU A 30 -8.53 -0.58 14.78
C LEU A 30 -9.13 -1.61 15.76
N LEU A 31 -9.10 -2.89 15.42
CA LEU A 31 -9.59 -3.98 16.27
C LEU A 31 -8.57 -4.41 17.34
N ARG A 32 -7.37 -3.80 17.38
CA ARG A 32 -6.25 -4.20 18.26
C ARG A 32 -5.85 -5.67 18.08
N MET A 33 -6.00 -6.19 16.85
CA MET A 33 -5.66 -7.56 16.44
C MET A 33 -4.32 -7.64 15.71
N GLU A 34 -3.60 -6.53 15.64
CA GLU A 34 -2.25 -6.45 15.08
C GLU A 34 -1.25 -7.11 16.04
N ASN A 35 -0.87 -8.35 15.75
CA ASN A 35 0.09 -9.11 16.55
C ASN A 35 0.89 -10.08 15.68
N MET A 36 2.11 -10.41 16.13
CA MET A 36 3.02 -11.29 15.39
C MET A 36 2.77 -12.79 15.64
N SER A 37 1.93 -13.14 16.62
CA SER A 37 1.61 -14.52 16.96
C SER A 37 0.58 -15.13 16.02
N ASN A 38 -0.37 -14.35 15.52
CA ASN A 38 -1.31 -14.82 14.51
C ASN A 38 -0.64 -14.80 13.12
N PRO A 39 -0.56 -15.94 12.41
CA PRO A 39 0.13 -16.03 11.12
C PRO A 39 -0.49 -15.12 10.04
N ILE A 40 -1.81 -14.90 10.07
CA ILE A 40 -2.50 -14.03 9.12
C ILE A 40 -2.15 -12.57 9.39
N SER A 41 -2.21 -12.16 10.66
CA SER A 41 -1.84 -10.80 11.08
C SER A 41 -0.37 -10.52 10.76
N ARG A 42 0.53 -11.46 11.08
CA ARG A 42 1.96 -11.40 10.74
C ARG A 42 2.19 -11.27 9.23
N PHE A 43 1.49 -12.04 8.42
CA PHE A 43 1.61 -11.97 6.96
C PHE A 43 1.23 -10.58 6.44
N VAL A 44 0.09 -10.04 6.87
CA VAL A 44 -0.34 -8.68 6.50
C VAL A 44 0.70 -7.67 6.97
N ILE A 45 1.21 -7.81 8.20
CA ILE A 45 2.17 -6.88 8.77
C ILE A 45 3.45 -6.84 7.93
N VAL A 46 4.11 -7.99 7.78
CA VAL A 46 5.40 -8.10 7.08
C VAL A 46 5.29 -7.69 5.61
N THR A 47 4.17 -8.01 4.96
CA THR A 47 3.98 -7.67 3.53
C THR A 47 3.73 -6.18 3.33
N THR A 48 2.99 -5.54 4.25
CA THR A 48 2.66 -4.12 4.13
C THR A 48 3.75 -3.21 4.69
N GLU A 49 4.59 -3.68 5.62
CA GLU A 49 5.60 -2.86 6.30
C GLU A 49 6.55 -2.11 5.34
N PRO A 50 7.14 -2.72 4.30
CA PRO A 50 8.04 -2.01 3.38
C PRO A 50 7.36 -0.87 2.61
N LEU A 51 6.04 -0.98 2.41
CA LEU A 51 5.24 0.06 1.76
C LEU A 51 4.91 1.18 2.75
N LEU A 52 4.70 0.88 4.03
CA LEU A 52 4.31 1.84 5.06
C LEU A 52 5.51 2.55 5.71
N GLU A 53 6.65 1.89 5.81
CA GLU A 53 7.86 2.39 6.49
C GLU A 53 8.33 3.75 5.95
N PRO A 54 8.41 4.01 4.63
CA PRO A 54 8.83 5.31 4.12
C PRO A 54 7.90 6.44 4.56
N PHE A 55 6.59 6.22 4.53
CA PHE A 55 5.60 7.20 4.97
C PHE A 55 5.64 7.41 6.48
N ARG A 56 5.89 6.35 7.24
CA ARG A 56 6.08 6.41 8.69
C ARG A 56 7.32 7.22 9.06
N ARG A 57 8.44 7.03 8.34
CA ARG A 57 9.66 7.84 8.49
C ARG A 57 9.38 9.32 8.19
N LEU A 58 8.67 9.61 7.09
CA LEU A 58 8.28 10.98 6.74
C LEU A 58 7.38 11.63 7.81
N GLN A 59 6.42 10.87 8.35
CA GLN A 59 5.57 11.33 9.45
C GLN A 59 6.40 11.70 10.68
N PHE A 60 7.30 10.83 11.13
CA PHE A 60 8.15 11.07 12.31
C PHE A 60 9.21 12.17 12.12
N MET A 61 9.64 12.43 10.89
CA MET A 61 10.55 13.54 10.59
C MET A 61 9.83 14.91 10.64
N SER A 62 8.52 14.93 10.43
CA SER A 62 7.74 16.18 10.51
C SER A 62 7.45 16.57 11.96
N SER A 63 7.67 17.85 12.32
CA SER A 63 7.34 18.36 13.66
C SER A 63 5.84 18.23 14.01
N PHE A 64 4.97 18.19 13.01
CA PHE A 64 3.53 17.94 13.17
C PHE A 64 3.21 16.47 13.44
N GLY A 65 3.87 15.54 12.72
CA GLY A 65 3.61 14.11 12.82
C GLY A 65 4.16 13.43 14.07
N ARG A 66 5.17 14.01 14.73
CA ARG A 66 5.72 13.47 16.00
C ARG A 66 4.73 13.44 17.16
N ASN A 67 3.75 14.36 17.18
CA ASN A 67 2.74 14.42 18.23
C ASN A 67 1.46 13.65 17.89
N LEU A 68 1.36 13.07 16.68
CA LEU A 68 0.22 12.24 16.31
C LEU A 68 0.40 10.85 16.92
N MET A 69 -0.47 10.50 17.87
CA MET A 69 -0.53 9.16 18.46
C MET A 69 -1.12 8.10 17.51
N ILE A 70 -1.52 8.51 16.30
CA ILE A 70 -2.16 7.65 15.29
C ILE A 70 -1.23 7.53 14.09
N ASP A 71 -1.02 6.30 13.63
CA ASP A 71 -0.28 6.00 12.40
C ASP A 71 -1.15 6.34 11.18
N PHE A 72 -0.91 7.50 10.57
CA PHE A 72 -1.54 7.90 9.32
C PHE A 72 -0.82 7.35 8.09
N SER A 73 0.30 6.64 8.29
CA SER A 73 1.09 6.03 7.21
C SER A 73 0.27 5.14 6.25
N PRO A 74 -0.74 4.35 6.68
CA PRO A 74 -1.55 3.56 5.74
C PRO A 74 -2.36 4.43 4.78
N VAL A 75 -2.90 5.54 5.28
CA VAL A 75 -3.68 6.49 4.46
C VAL A 75 -2.79 7.14 3.41
N PHE A 76 -1.63 7.66 3.83
CA PHE A 76 -0.66 8.25 2.91
C PHE A 76 -0.17 7.24 1.87
N ALA A 77 0.11 6.00 2.28
CA ALA A 77 0.52 4.94 1.37
C ALA A 77 -0.56 4.67 0.31
N ILE A 78 -1.83 4.51 0.70
CA ILE A 78 -2.93 4.29 -0.24
C ILE A 78 -3.03 5.45 -1.23
N LEU A 79 -2.99 6.70 -0.76
CA LEU A 79 -3.07 7.87 -1.62
C LEU A 79 -1.94 7.91 -2.64
N VAL A 80 -0.70 7.72 -2.21
CA VAL A 80 0.45 7.73 -3.11
C VAL A 80 0.41 6.55 -4.09
N ILE A 81 0.03 5.36 -3.64
CA ILE A 81 -0.09 4.19 -4.50
C ILE A 81 -1.17 4.42 -5.56
N GLN A 82 -2.35 4.89 -5.18
CA GLN A 82 -3.50 5.03 -6.08
C GLN A 82 -3.37 6.20 -7.05
N TYR A 83 -2.92 7.36 -6.57
CA TYR A 83 -2.91 8.59 -7.37
C TYR A 83 -1.57 8.91 -8.02
N VAL A 84 -0.48 8.28 -7.60
CA VAL A 84 0.85 8.53 -8.15
C VAL A 84 1.42 7.26 -8.79
N VAL A 85 1.64 6.20 -8.00
CA VAL A 85 2.38 5.01 -8.48
C VAL A 85 1.60 4.25 -9.55
N ARG A 86 0.33 3.91 -9.28
CA ARG A 86 -0.52 3.15 -10.19
C ARG A 86 -0.65 3.82 -11.57
N PRO A 87 -1.07 5.09 -11.70
CA PRO A 87 -1.19 5.72 -13.02
C PRO A 87 0.16 5.80 -13.75
N LEU A 88 1.26 6.10 -13.04
CA LEU A 88 2.60 6.14 -13.65
C LEU A 88 3.01 4.78 -14.21
N VAL A 89 2.80 3.69 -13.46
CA VAL A 89 3.11 2.33 -13.91
C VAL A 89 2.25 1.94 -15.11
N PHE A 90 0.95 2.24 -15.09
CA PHE A 90 0.07 1.97 -16.23
C PHE A 90 0.49 2.75 -17.48
N GLN A 91 0.81 4.03 -17.35
CA GLN A 91 1.29 4.84 -18.48
C GLN A 91 2.62 4.32 -19.03
N LEU A 92 3.56 3.96 -18.16
CA LEU A 92 4.84 3.37 -18.55
C LEU A 92 4.63 2.06 -19.34
N VAL A 93 3.79 1.18 -18.81
CA VAL A 93 3.49 -0.11 -19.46
C VAL A 93 2.80 0.09 -20.79
N LEU A 94 1.83 1.00 -20.88
CA LEU A 94 1.19 1.37 -22.14
C LEU A 94 2.18 1.98 -23.14
N TRP A 95 3.12 2.80 -22.68
CA TRP A 95 4.17 3.36 -23.53
C TRP A 95 5.12 2.28 -24.07
N LEU A 96 5.47 1.28 -23.26
CA LEU A 96 6.31 0.15 -23.69
C LEU A 96 5.61 -0.82 -24.64
N MET A 97 4.27 -0.90 -24.59
CA MET A 97 3.45 -1.80 -25.42
C MET A 97 2.92 -1.15 -26.72
N ARG A 98 3.22 0.12 -26.94
CA ARG A 98 2.98 0.83 -28.21
C ARG A 98 4.01 0.43 -29.25
#